data_AF-A0A5J4VH29-F1
#
_entry.id   AF-A0A5J4VH29-F1
#
_cell.length_a   1.000
_cell.length_b   1.000
_cell.length_c   1.000
_cell.angle_alpha   90.00
_cell.angle_beta   90.00
_cell.angle_gamma   90.00
#
_symmetry.space_group_name_H-M   'P 1'
#
loop_
_entity.id
_entity.type
_entity.pdbx_description
1 polymer ?
#
loop_
_entity_poly.entity_id
_entity_poly.type
_entity_poly.pdbx_seq_one_letter_code
_entity_poly.pdbx_strand_id
1 'polypeptide(L)'
;MDKSFVSQGGIVSELMPITHSKEEIEKGKMFADMRGLVNVIAEKDDPEKIAAIDQLTDLLKTDVYAKEDLIFYTNFVENLRQIYLNSENAALKKKVEDLAILTSTIQHIRLIVEGESLLNKVSAIIIRNTRAIKIPNGARSIQSHGMIIPFLPDITAADGIVRCEMRFTGKSNLHRFGAVANVTAKMNDLYYVPGTDRDSVGAEKTGEIIRRKEWIQGNDQFGEDDIVGLEVNMTVNPRTLHFFVKGVQQKHFFTGVPEKINFCGYLNSDKSEFYVTLLEKSEIPRAETGRMDDVAHPW
;
A
#
# COMPACT_ATOMS: atom_id res chain seq x y z
N MET A 1 10.36 -0.39 67.28
CA MET A 1 10.87 0.33 66.10
C MET A 1 10.19 -0.29 64.89
N ASP A 2 8.92 -0.01 64.65
CA ASP A 2 8.35 1.28 64.26
C ASP A 2 8.97 1.80 62.96
N LYS A 3 8.25 1.56 61.86
CA LYS A 3 7.97 2.56 60.82
C LYS A 3 6.86 2.03 59.90
N SER A 4 5.68 2.56 60.18
CA SER A 4 4.55 2.69 59.28
C SER A 4 4.94 3.29 57.93
N PHE A 5 4.34 2.77 56.85
CA PHE A 5 3.99 3.58 55.70
C PHE A 5 2.52 3.30 55.37
N VAL A 6 1.69 4.24 55.77
CA VAL A 6 0.30 4.39 55.34
C VAL A 6 0.36 5.10 53.99
N SER A 7 -0.05 4.45 52.90
CA SER A 7 -0.52 5.17 51.72
C SER A 7 -2.04 5.20 51.74
N GLN A 8 -2.58 6.29 52.28
CA GLN A 8 -3.96 6.72 51.98
C GLN A 8 -4.04 7.01 50.48
N GLY A 9 -4.99 6.36 49.82
CA GLY A 9 -5.20 6.54 48.38
C GLY A 9 -5.92 5.35 47.75
N GLY A 10 -7.00 4.88 48.38
CA GLY A 10 -7.89 3.91 47.75
C GLY A 10 -8.67 4.57 46.62
N ILE A 11 -8.08 4.69 45.44
CA ILE A 11 -8.86 4.77 44.20
C ILE A 11 -9.14 3.33 43.83
N VAL A 12 -10.31 2.84 44.24
CA VAL A 12 -10.90 1.67 43.59
C VAL A 12 -11.18 2.13 42.16
N SER A 13 -10.30 1.74 41.23
CA SER A 13 -10.59 1.78 39.81
C SER A 13 -11.71 0.77 39.58
N GLU A 14 -12.96 1.19 39.77
CA GLU A 14 -14.09 0.52 39.14
C GLU A 14 -13.86 0.62 37.64
N LEU A 15 -13.27 -0.44 37.07
CA LEU A 15 -13.38 -0.74 35.65
C LEU A 15 -14.88 -0.90 35.39
N MET A 16 -15.55 0.21 35.07
CA MET A 16 -16.90 0.14 34.54
C MET A 16 -16.82 -0.72 33.28
N PRO A 17 -17.56 -1.84 33.21
CA PRO A 17 -17.63 -2.61 31.97
C PRO A 17 -18.19 -1.67 30.90
N ILE A 18 -17.41 -1.43 29.85
CA ILE A 18 -17.87 -0.70 28.67
C ILE A 18 -18.93 -1.59 28.01
N THR A 19 -20.19 -1.41 28.39
CA THR A 19 -21.33 -2.01 27.71
C THR A 19 -21.60 -1.17 26.48
N HIS A 20 -21.23 -1.69 25.30
CA HIS A 20 -21.65 -1.10 24.03
C HIS A 20 -23.17 -1.03 23.94
N SER A 21 -23.68 0.08 23.39
CA SER A 21 -25.08 0.23 23.06
C SER A 21 -25.51 -0.81 22.02
N LYS A 22 -26.81 -1.14 22.01
CA LYS A 22 -27.39 -2.05 21.01
C LYS A 22 -27.10 -1.61 19.57
N GLU A 23 -27.12 -0.30 19.32
CA GLU A 23 -26.82 0.29 18.02
C GLU A 23 -25.36 0.08 17.60
N GLU A 24 -24.40 0.23 18.52
CA GLU A 24 -22.98 -0.05 18.26
C GLU A 24 -22.73 -1.54 17.96
N ILE A 25 -23.44 -2.43 18.67
CA ILE A 25 -23.36 -3.88 18.41
C ILE A 25 -23.93 -4.21 17.03
N GLU A 26 -25.08 -3.64 16.67
CA GLU A 26 -25.74 -3.85 15.37
C GLU A 26 -24.88 -3.32 14.21
N LYS A 27 -24.30 -2.12 14.35
CA LYS A 27 -23.33 -1.57 13.38
C LYS A 27 -22.08 -2.43 13.26
N GLY A 28 -21.53 -2.89 14.39
CA GLY A 28 -20.37 -3.77 14.41
C GLY A 28 -20.62 -5.10 13.68
N LYS A 29 -21.80 -5.68 13.87
CA LYS A 29 -22.24 -6.89 13.16
C LYS A 29 -22.40 -6.64 11.66
N MET A 30 -23.12 -5.59 11.28
CA MET A 30 -23.31 -5.23 9.87
C MET A 30 -21.96 -5.04 9.15
N PHE A 31 -21.02 -4.35 9.78
CA PHE A 31 -19.68 -4.16 9.21
C PHE A 31 -18.88 -5.48 9.11
N ALA A 32 -19.05 -6.40 10.06
CA ALA A 32 -18.47 -7.73 9.96
C ALA A 32 -19.07 -8.54 8.79
N ASP A 33 -20.40 -8.48 8.62
CA ASP A 33 -21.10 -9.14 7.51
C ASP A 33 -20.63 -8.59 6.15
N MET A 34 -20.51 -7.27 6.01
CA MET A 34 -19.96 -6.63 4.81
C MET A 34 -18.53 -7.08 4.52
N ARG A 35 -17.66 -7.15 5.52
CA ARG A 35 -16.29 -7.68 5.36
C ARG A 35 -16.29 -9.14 4.91
N GLY A 36 -17.19 -9.96 5.43
CA GLY A 36 -17.40 -11.33 5.01
C GLY A 36 -17.76 -11.43 3.52
N LEU A 37 -18.71 -10.61 3.06
CA LEU A 37 -19.11 -10.55 1.65
C LEU A 37 -17.97 -10.08 0.74
N VAL A 38 -17.18 -9.08 1.17
CA VAL A 38 -16.01 -8.61 0.41
C VAL A 38 -14.97 -9.71 0.22
N ASN A 39 -14.77 -10.59 1.21
CA ASN A 39 -13.87 -11.74 1.09
C ASN A 39 -14.42 -12.79 0.11
N VAL A 40 -15.74 -13.05 0.14
CA VAL A 40 -16.40 -13.93 -0.84
C VAL A 40 -16.20 -13.39 -2.27
N ILE A 41 -16.38 -12.09 -2.47
CA ILE A 41 -16.17 -11.43 -3.76
C ILE A 41 -14.73 -11.62 -4.27
N ALA A 42 -13.74 -11.63 -3.37
CA ALA A 42 -12.34 -11.81 -3.75
C ALA A 42 -11.98 -13.25 -4.12
N GLU A 43 -12.46 -14.24 -3.36
CA GLU A 43 -11.86 -15.58 -3.32
C GLU A 43 -12.70 -16.67 -3.96
N LYS A 44 -14.01 -16.45 -4.14
CA LYS A 44 -14.95 -17.49 -4.55
C LYS A 44 -15.20 -17.53 -6.06
N ASP A 45 -15.98 -18.51 -6.50
CA ASP A 45 -16.37 -18.64 -7.90
C ASP A 45 -17.41 -17.58 -8.33
N ASP A 46 -17.69 -17.50 -9.63
CA ASP A 46 -18.58 -16.47 -10.18
C ASP A 46 -20.01 -16.51 -9.61
N PRO A 47 -20.68 -17.67 -9.47
CA PRO A 47 -21.99 -17.74 -8.80
C PRO A 47 -21.98 -17.20 -7.37
N GLU A 48 -21.00 -17.60 -6.55
CA GLU A 48 -20.87 -17.13 -5.16
C GLU A 48 -20.57 -15.63 -5.12
N LYS A 49 -19.71 -15.12 -6.01
CA LYS A 49 -19.43 -13.68 -6.15
C LYS A 49 -20.69 -12.88 -6.48
N ILE A 50 -21.50 -13.36 -7.43
CA ILE A 50 -22.77 -12.70 -7.81
C ILE A 50 -23.71 -12.66 -6.60
N ALA A 51 -23.88 -13.77 -5.89
CA ALA A 51 -24.73 -13.84 -4.72
C ALA A 51 -24.25 -12.88 -3.60
N ALA A 52 -22.93 -12.77 -3.40
CA ALA A 52 -22.36 -11.84 -2.43
C ALA A 52 -22.54 -10.37 -2.83
N ILE A 53 -22.38 -10.05 -4.12
CA ILE A 53 -22.65 -8.71 -4.66
C ILE A 53 -24.12 -8.33 -4.46
N ASP A 54 -25.05 -9.26 -4.69
CA ASP A 54 -26.48 -9.01 -4.50
C ASP A 54 -26.82 -8.75 -3.03
N GLN A 55 -26.31 -9.58 -2.11
CA GLN A 55 -26.49 -9.37 -0.67
C GLN A 55 -25.88 -8.05 -0.20
N LEU A 56 -24.68 -7.72 -0.66
CA LEU A 56 -24.02 -6.46 -0.32
C LEU A 56 -24.80 -5.26 -0.87
N THR A 57 -25.32 -5.37 -2.09
CA THR A 57 -26.17 -4.34 -2.71
C THR A 57 -27.42 -4.08 -1.88
N ASP A 58 -28.07 -5.13 -1.38
CA ASP A 58 -29.27 -4.98 -0.56
C ASP A 58 -28.97 -4.37 0.82
N LEU A 59 -27.86 -4.75 1.46
CA LEU A 59 -27.39 -4.11 2.70
C LEU A 59 -27.17 -2.60 2.51
N LEU A 60 -26.48 -2.20 1.43
CA LEU A 60 -26.14 -0.80 1.15
C LEU A 60 -27.33 0.08 0.77
N LYS A 61 -28.50 -0.50 0.44
CA LYS A 61 -29.73 0.27 0.24
C LYS A 61 -30.34 0.74 1.57
N THR A 62 -30.03 0.07 2.66
CA THR A 62 -30.65 0.31 3.98
C THR A 62 -29.87 1.28 4.88
N ASP A 63 -28.59 1.50 4.62
CA ASP A 63 -27.73 2.37 5.44
C ASP A 63 -26.76 3.20 4.57
N VAL A 64 -26.78 4.52 4.74
CA VAL A 64 -25.95 5.47 3.99
C VAL A 64 -24.48 5.42 4.45
N TYR A 65 -24.23 5.21 5.74
CA TYR A 65 -22.88 5.18 6.31
C TYR A 65 -22.14 3.87 6.00
N ALA A 66 -22.89 2.78 5.79
CA ALA A 66 -22.33 1.49 5.41
C ALA A 66 -21.47 1.55 4.14
N LYS A 67 -21.80 2.45 3.20
CA LYS A 67 -21.04 2.66 1.97
C LYS A 67 -19.65 3.23 2.23
N GLU A 68 -19.56 4.26 3.06
CA GLU A 68 -18.28 4.91 3.37
C GLU A 68 -17.36 3.95 4.11
N ASP A 69 -17.88 3.24 5.13
CA ASP A 69 -17.09 2.26 5.87
C ASP A 69 -16.63 1.10 5.00
N LEU A 70 -17.49 0.60 4.11
CA LEU A 70 -17.15 -0.43 3.14
C LEU A 70 -15.98 -0.01 2.24
N ILE A 71 -16.04 1.19 1.66
CA ILE A 71 -15.00 1.73 0.78
C ILE A 71 -13.73 2.03 1.57
N PHE A 72 -13.88 2.49 2.82
CA PHE A 72 -12.75 2.99 3.59
C PHE A 72 -11.92 1.89 4.24
N TYR A 73 -12.58 0.85 4.76
CA TYR A 73 -11.96 -0.14 5.63
C TYR A 73 -11.87 -1.55 5.02
N THR A 74 -12.18 -1.71 3.73
CA THR A 74 -12.11 -3.02 3.06
C THR A 74 -11.47 -2.92 1.67
N ASN A 75 -11.02 -4.06 1.14
CA ASN A 75 -10.49 -4.16 -0.23
C ASN A 75 -11.58 -4.04 -1.32
N PHE A 76 -12.80 -3.64 -0.96
CA PHE A 76 -13.98 -3.63 -1.83
C PHE A 76 -13.71 -3.08 -3.23
N VAL A 77 -13.16 -1.86 -3.32
CA VAL A 77 -12.95 -1.20 -4.61
C VAL A 77 -11.92 -1.95 -5.46
N GLU A 78 -10.85 -2.44 -4.83
CA GLU A 78 -9.82 -3.21 -5.53
C GLU A 78 -10.36 -4.58 -6.00
N ASN A 79 -11.16 -5.26 -5.18
CA ASN A 79 -11.76 -6.53 -5.56
C ASN A 79 -12.71 -6.37 -6.75
N LEU A 80 -13.55 -5.32 -6.75
CA LEU A 80 -14.40 -4.98 -7.89
C LEU A 80 -13.57 -4.68 -9.13
N ARG A 81 -12.49 -3.90 -8.98
CA ARG A 81 -11.56 -3.59 -10.07
C ARG A 81 -10.95 -4.85 -10.69
N GLN A 82 -10.47 -5.78 -9.87
CA GLN A 82 -9.86 -7.01 -10.37
C GLN A 82 -10.86 -7.89 -11.14
N ILE A 83 -12.12 -7.96 -10.69
CA ILE A 83 -13.18 -8.66 -11.44
C ILE A 83 -13.48 -7.93 -12.75
N TYR A 84 -13.59 -6.59 -12.72
CA TYR A 84 -13.85 -5.79 -13.91
C TYR A 84 -12.78 -5.98 -14.99
N LEU A 85 -11.51 -6.01 -14.59
CA LEU A 85 -10.40 -6.21 -15.52
C LEU A 85 -10.34 -7.63 -16.09
N ASN A 86 -10.52 -8.65 -15.24
CA ASN A 86 -10.09 -10.01 -15.57
C ASN A 86 -11.24 -10.99 -15.85
N SER A 87 -12.48 -10.69 -15.47
CA SER A 87 -13.59 -11.64 -15.66
C SER A 87 -14.09 -11.68 -17.11
N GLU A 88 -14.34 -12.87 -17.65
CA GLU A 88 -15.01 -13.05 -18.94
C GLU A 88 -16.54 -13.15 -18.80
N ASN A 89 -17.05 -13.27 -17.56
CA ASN A 89 -18.46 -13.42 -17.27
C ASN A 89 -19.19 -12.07 -17.33
N ALA A 90 -19.97 -11.87 -18.39
CA ALA A 90 -20.71 -10.63 -18.63
C ALA A 90 -21.73 -10.32 -17.52
N ALA A 91 -22.36 -11.34 -16.91
CA ALA A 91 -23.32 -11.13 -15.84
C ALA A 91 -22.65 -10.64 -14.56
N LEU A 92 -21.52 -11.25 -14.19
CA LEU A 92 -20.71 -10.82 -13.06
C LEU A 92 -20.15 -9.40 -13.29
N LYS A 93 -19.60 -9.12 -14.48
CA LYS A 93 -19.13 -7.76 -14.84
C LYS A 93 -20.22 -6.72 -14.69
N LYS A 94 -21.43 -6.99 -15.19
CA LYS A 94 -22.58 -6.08 -15.04
C LYS A 94 -22.91 -5.82 -13.57
N LYS A 95 -22.96 -6.87 -12.73
CA LYS A 95 -23.20 -6.75 -11.29
C LYS A 95 -22.13 -5.89 -10.59
N VAL A 96 -20.86 -6.06 -10.97
CA VAL A 96 -19.75 -5.22 -10.47
C VAL A 96 -19.94 -3.75 -10.86
N GLU A 97 -20.30 -3.47 -12.11
CA GLU A 97 -20.56 -2.09 -12.57
C GLU A 97 -21.74 -1.46 -11.82
N ASP A 98 -22.86 -2.18 -11.68
CA ASP A 98 -24.05 -1.70 -10.98
C ASP A 98 -23.73 -1.36 -9.51
N LEU A 99 -22.99 -2.23 -8.81
CA LEU A 99 -22.57 -1.98 -7.42
C LEU A 99 -21.54 -0.84 -7.32
N ALA A 100 -20.64 -0.72 -8.29
CA ALA A 100 -19.69 0.39 -8.34
C ALA A 100 -20.39 1.73 -8.60
N ILE A 101 -21.47 1.76 -9.38
CA ILE A 101 -22.32 2.96 -9.55
C ILE A 101 -23.02 3.29 -8.24
N LEU A 102 -23.63 2.31 -7.56
CA LEU A 102 -24.33 2.50 -6.28
C LEU A 102 -23.42 3.10 -5.19
N THR A 103 -22.13 2.77 -5.23
CA THR A 103 -21.10 3.21 -4.29
C THR A 103 -20.28 4.41 -4.79
N SER A 104 -20.58 4.95 -5.97
CA SER A 104 -19.82 6.03 -6.62
C SER A 104 -18.33 5.72 -6.84
N THR A 105 -17.99 4.44 -7.06
CA THR A 105 -16.61 3.96 -7.25
C THR A 105 -16.30 3.56 -8.69
N ILE A 106 -17.25 3.74 -9.62
CA ILE A 106 -17.12 3.31 -11.03
C ILE A 106 -15.86 3.84 -11.73
N GLN A 107 -15.47 5.09 -11.46
CA GLN A 107 -14.26 5.69 -12.05
C GLN A 107 -12.98 5.02 -11.54
N HIS A 108 -12.95 4.58 -10.29
CA HIS A 108 -11.79 3.91 -9.70
C HIS A 108 -11.60 2.49 -10.25
N ILE A 109 -12.70 1.78 -10.54
CA ILE A 109 -12.59 0.42 -11.09
C ILE A 109 -12.27 0.43 -12.60
N ARG A 110 -12.73 1.46 -13.33
CA ARG A 110 -12.49 1.65 -14.77
C ARG A 110 -11.16 2.31 -15.12
N LEU A 111 -10.34 2.64 -14.14
CA LEU A 111 -9.03 3.26 -14.38
C LEU A 111 -8.11 2.25 -15.10
N ILE A 112 -7.97 2.35 -16.41
CA ILE A 112 -7.12 1.48 -17.23
C ILE A 112 -6.15 2.37 -17.98
N VAL A 113 -4.86 2.04 -17.92
CA VAL A 113 -3.86 2.65 -18.81
C VAL A 113 -3.79 1.83 -20.08
N GLU A 114 -4.01 2.45 -21.22
CA GLU A 114 -3.95 1.77 -22.52
C GLU A 114 -2.53 1.26 -22.82
N GLY A 115 -2.43 0.21 -23.64
CA GLY A 115 -1.15 -0.37 -24.07
C GLY A 115 -0.53 -1.34 -23.06
N GLU A 116 0.79 -1.53 -23.18
CA GLU A 116 1.56 -2.52 -22.41
C GLU A 116 1.99 -2.02 -21.01
N SER A 117 1.27 -1.05 -20.45
CA SER A 117 1.59 -0.48 -19.13
C SER A 117 1.53 -1.55 -18.04
N LEU A 118 2.55 -1.59 -17.18
CA LEU A 118 2.55 -2.44 -15.99
C LEU A 118 1.61 -1.88 -14.91
N LEU A 119 1.12 -0.64 -15.05
CA LEU A 119 0.26 -0.02 -14.05
C LEU A 119 -1.04 -0.81 -13.81
N ASN A 120 -1.62 -1.40 -14.85
CA ASN A 120 -2.82 -2.24 -14.72
C ASN A 120 -2.60 -3.52 -13.91
N LYS A 121 -1.33 -3.92 -13.70
CA LYS A 121 -0.94 -5.10 -12.92
C LYS A 121 -0.57 -4.76 -11.49
N VAL A 122 -0.59 -3.48 -11.10
CA VAL A 122 -0.25 -3.05 -9.75
C VAL A 122 -1.28 -3.58 -8.76
N SER A 123 -0.79 -4.31 -7.77
CA SER A 123 -1.59 -4.71 -6.62
C SER A 123 -0.71 -4.77 -5.38
N ALA A 124 -1.15 -4.10 -4.31
CA ALA A 124 -0.45 -4.12 -3.04
C ALA A 124 -0.42 -5.54 -2.43
N ILE A 125 0.71 -5.90 -1.84
CA ILE A 125 0.89 -7.14 -1.09
C ILE A 125 0.71 -6.79 0.39
N ILE A 126 -0.49 -7.08 0.90
CA ILE A 126 -0.83 -6.84 2.29
C ILE A 126 -0.34 -8.01 3.13
N ILE A 127 0.84 -7.84 3.73
CA ILE A 127 1.45 -8.85 4.62
C ILE A 127 0.62 -8.99 5.91
N ARG A 128 -0.02 -7.89 6.34
CA ARG A 128 -0.92 -7.86 7.51
C ARG A 128 -2.28 -7.23 7.16
N ASN A 129 -3.28 -8.08 6.98
CA ASN A 129 -4.65 -7.69 6.58
C ASN A 129 -5.44 -6.87 7.62
N THR A 130 -4.85 -6.57 8.79
CA THR A 130 -5.52 -5.80 9.86
C THR A 130 -5.13 -4.32 9.89
N ARG A 131 -4.17 -3.87 9.06
CA ARG A 131 -3.59 -2.53 9.16
C ARG A 131 -3.65 -1.70 7.89
N ALA A 132 -3.68 -2.35 6.75
CA ALA A 132 -3.92 -1.68 5.49
C ALA A 132 -4.83 -2.54 4.63
N ILE A 133 -5.43 -1.86 3.67
CA ILE A 133 -6.22 -2.44 2.61
C ILE A 133 -5.57 -2.14 1.27
N LYS A 134 -5.85 -2.98 0.29
CA LYS A 134 -5.54 -2.69 -1.10
C LYS A 134 -6.53 -1.65 -1.61
N ILE A 135 -6.02 -0.68 -2.35
CA ILE A 135 -6.82 0.23 -3.15
C ILE A 135 -6.29 0.18 -4.59
N PRO A 136 -7.06 0.65 -5.59
CA PRO A 136 -6.56 0.71 -6.96
C PRO A 136 -5.18 1.37 -7.05
N ASN A 137 -4.24 0.63 -7.63
CA ASN A 137 -2.84 1.02 -7.82
C ASN A 137 -2.07 1.36 -6.52
N GLY A 138 -2.49 0.88 -5.35
CA GLY A 138 -1.82 1.28 -4.11
C GLY A 138 -2.36 0.63 -2.86
N ALA A 139 -2.17 1.30 -1.73
CA ALA A 139 -2.72 0.88 -0.44
C ALA A 139 -3.12 2.05 0.44
N ARG A 140 -4.02 1.77 1.37
CA ARG A 140 -4.47 2.69 2.42
C ARG A 140 -4.24 2.06 3.78
N SER A 141 -3.71 2.84 4.70
CA SER A 141 -3.62 2.52 6.13
C SER A 141 -4.98 2.72 6.81
N ILE A 142 -5.36 1.76 7.66
CA ILE A 142 -6.58 1.80 8.49
C ILE A 142 -6.25 1.81 9.99
N GLN A 143 -4.96 1.92 10.35
CA GLN A 143 -4.47 2.04 11.72
C GLN A 143 -3.15 2.83 11.77
N SER A 144 -2.90 3.62 12.82
CA SER A 144 -1.63 4.34 13.02
C SER A 144 -0.48 3.43 13.46
N HIS A 145 0.01 2.59 12.54
CA HIS A 145 1.18 1.73 12.76
C HIS A 145 1.99 1.62 11.48
N GLY A 146 3.32 1.65 11.63
CA GLY A 146 4.26 1.46 10.54
C GLY A 146 4.07 0.13 9.82
N MET A 147 4.02 0.20 8.48
CA MET A 147 3.98 -0.99 7.62
C MET A 147 4.60 -0.69 6.26
N ILE A 148 5.52 -1.56 5.86
CA ILE A 148 5.97 -1.67 4.48
C ILE A 148 4.92 -2.41 3.64
N ILE A 149 4.67 -1.91 2.44
CA ILE A 149 3.70 -2.47 1.50
C ILE A 149 4.41 -2.62 0.16
N PRO A 150 5.03 -3.78 -0.10
CA PRO A 150 5.47 -4.17 -1.43
C PRO A 150 4.28 -4.29 -2.37
N PHE A 151 4.51 -4.18 -3.67
CA PHE A 151 3.45 -4.39 -4.65
C PHE A 151 3.95 -5.18 -5.86
N LEU A 152 2.98 -5.82 -6.52
CA LEU A 152 3.16 -6.53 -7.78
C LEU A 152 3.18 -5.56 -8.97
N PRO A 153 3.71 -6.00 -10.12
CA PRO A 153 4.49 -7.23 -10.32
C PRO A 153 5.88 -7.16 -9.67
N ASP A 154 6.49 -8.32 -9.45
CA ASP A 154 7.94 -8.41 -9.23
C ASP A 154 8.65 -7.88 -10.49
N ILE A 155 9.73 -7.13 -10.32
CA ILE A 155 10.58 -6.67 -11.42
C ILE A 155 11.78 -7.59 -11.53
N THR A 156 12.02 -8.12 -12.73
CA THR A 156 13.07 -9.11 -13.01
C THR A 156 14.01 -8.64 -14.12
N ALA A 157 15.10 -9.37 -14.35
CA ALA A 157 15.98 -9.15 -15.49
C ALA A 157 15.26 -9.12 -16.85
N ALA A 158 14.16 -9.87 -17.00
CA ALA A 158 13.37 -9.91 -18.23
C ALA A 158 12.56 -8.62 -18.47
N ASP A 159 12.41 -7.76 -17.46
CA ASP A 159 11.67 -6.51 -17.56
C ASP A 159 12.52 -5.33 -18.04
N GLY A 160 13.85 -5.50 -18.12
CA GLY A 160 14.77 -4.48 -18.62
C GLY A 160 14.86 -3.28 -17.68
N ILE A 161 14.55 -2.09 -18.19
CA ILE A 161 14.52 -0.87 -17.37
C ILE A 161 13.07 -0.64 -16.96
N VAL A 162 12.83 -0.49 -15.66
CA VAL A 162 11.47 -0.24 -15.13
C VAL A 162 11.47 1.02 -14.30
N ARG A 163 10.50 1.88 -14.59
CA ARG A 163 10.23 3.09 -13.83
C ARG A 163 8.97 2.92 -13.01
N CYS A 164 9.02 3.42 -11.78
CA CYS A 164 7.87 3.52 -10.91
C CYS A 164 7.80 4.93 -10.34
N GLU A 165 6.62 5.54 -10.39
CA GLU A 165 6.32 6.77 -9.67
C GLU A 165 5.20 6.54 -8.67
N MET A 166 5.32 7.17 -7.51
CA MET A 166 4.40 7.07 -6.40
C MET A 166 4.05 8.45 -5.86
N ARG A 167 2.82 8.58 -5.36
CA ARG A 167 2.32 9.73 -4.61
C ARG A 167 1.81 9.28 -3.26
N PHE A 168 2.19 9.99 -2.20
CA PHE A 168 1.70 9.75 -0.84
C PHE A 168 0.69 10.82 -0.41
N THR A 169 -0.36 10.41 0.28
CA THR A 169 -1.40 11.29 0.83
C THR A 169 -1.63 10.97 2.32
N GLY A 170 -2.15 11.96 3.05
CA GLY A 170 -2.53 11.82 4.46
C GLY A 170 -1.60 12.55 5.42
N LYS A 171 -2.19 13.38 6.29
CA LYS A 171 -1.49 14.25 7.23
C LYS A 171 -0.59 13.46 8.17
N SER A 172 0.61 14.00 8.43
CA SER A 172 1.57 13.48 9.42
C SER A 172 2.19 12.11 9.08
N ASN A 173 2.02 11.64 7.85
CA ASN A 173 2.60 10.38 7.42
C ASN A 173 4.14 10.51 7.29
N LEU A 174 4.85 9.48 7.78
CA LEU A 174 6.27 9.30 7.45
C LEU A 174 6.32 8.61 6.09
N HIS A 175 6.55 9.39 5.04
CA HIS A 175 6.60 8.83 3.70
C HIS A 175 7.93 8.12 3.51
N ARG A 176 7.85 6.84 3.15
CA ARG A 176 9.01 6.12 2.64
C ARG A 176 8.63 5.31 1.44
N PHE A 177 9.58 5.21 0.52
CA PHE A 177 9.43 4.40 -0.67
C PHE A 177 10.76 3.72 -0.97
N GLY A 178 10.73 2.62 -1.69
CA GLY A 178 11.97 1.91 -2.00
C GLY A 178 11.74 0.58 -2.68
N ALA A 179 12.72 -0.30 -2.52
CA ALA A 179 12.69 -1.62 -3.12
C ALA A 179 13.12 -2.70 -2.13
N VAL A 180 12.57 -3.89 -2.29
CA VAL A 180 12.91 -5.09 -1.52
C VAL A 180 13.23 -6.24 -2.48
N ALA A 181 14.23 -7.06 -2.15
CA ALA A 181 14.63 -8.22 -2.96
C ALA A 181 13.61 -9.36 -2.88
N ASN A 182 13.09 -9.62 -1.67
CA ASN A 182 12.11 -10.65 -1.41
C ASN A 182 11.08 -10.17 -0.40
N VAL A 183 9.80 -10.42 -0.66
CA VAL A 183 8.75 -10.25 0.35
C VAL A 183 8.87 -11.40 1.36
N THR A 184 9.13 -11.08 2.63
CA THR A 184 9.32 -12.09 3.67
C THR A 184 8.47 -11.80 4.91
N ALA A 185 8.28 -12.81 5.76
CA ALA A 185 7.55 -12.65 7.02
C ALA A 185 8.17 -11.62 7.99
N LYS A 186 9.47 -11.28 7.84
CA LYS A 186 10.14 -10.24 8.65
C LYS A 186 9.50 -8.87 8.49
N MET A 187 8.93 -8.60 7.33
CA MET A 187 8.24 -7.35 7.01
C MET A 187 6.92 -7.17 7.76
N ASN A 188 6.46 -8.20 8.49
CA ASN A 188 5.33 -8.10 9.40
C ASN A 188 5.70 -7.43 10.75
N ASP A 189 6.99 -7.20 11.01
CA ASP A 189 7.45 -6.48 12.20
C ASP A 189 7.05 -5.00 12.11
N LEU A 190 6.52 -4.48 13.23
CA LEU A 190 6.11 -3.08 13.41
C LEU A 190 7.22 -2.06 13.14
N TYR A 191 8.46 -2.46 13.37
CA TYR A 191 9.64 -1.62 13.21
C TYR A 191 10.37 -1.90 11.90
N TYR A 192 9.84 -2.78 11.04
CA TYR A 192 10.39 -2.99 9.73
C TYR A 192 10.09 -1.79 8.82
N VAL A 193 11.14 -1.26 8.22
CA VAL A 193 11.09 -0.19 7.23
C VAL A 193 12.01 -0.60 6.08
N PRO A 194 11.74 -0.18 4.83
CA PRO A 194 12.67 -0.43 3.74
C PRO A 194 14.06 0.14 4.09
N GLY A 195 15.11 -0.65 3.93
CA GLY A 195 16.47 -0.28 4.35
C GLY A 195 16.91 -0.84 5.71
N THR A 196 16.06 -1.57 6.44
CA THR A 196 16.41 -2.16 7.75
C THR A 196 17.39 -3.32 7.64
N ASP A 197 17.40 -4.04 6.52
CA ASP A 197 18.23 -5.23 6.31
C ASP A 197 19.09 -5.13 5.04
N ARG A 198 19.68 -6.24 4.61
CA ARG A 198 20.50 -6.34 3.38
C ARG A 198 19.66 -6.58 2.12
N ASP A 199 18.37 -6.84 2.29
CA ASP A 199 17.47 -7.24 1.22
C ASP A 199 16.51 -6.09 0.86
N SER A 200 16.78 -4.88 1.34
CA SER A 200 15.93 -3.71 1.12
C SER A 200 16.70 -2.40 1.18
N VAL A 201 16.19 -1.41 0.46
CA VAL A 201 16.63 -0.01 0.51
C VAL A 201 15.40 0.90 0.51
N GLY A 202 15.48 2.02 1.20
CA GLY A 202 14.37 2.98 1.29
C GLY A 202 14.84 4.41 1.24
N ALA A 203 14.01 5.31 0.72
CA ALA A 203 14.16 6.75 0.86
C ALA A 203 13.09 7.28 1.82
N GLU A 204 13.47 8.23 2.66
CA GLU A 204 12.65 8.91 3.66
C GLU A 204 12.36 10.35 3.21
N LYS A 205 11.20 10.89 3.60
CA LYS A 205 10.73 12.24 3.24
C LYS A 205 11.72 13.38 3.55
N THR A 206 12.60 13.23 4.54
CA THR A 206 13.64 14.21 4.90
C THR A 206 14.88 14.16 4.00
N GLY A 207 14.88 13.31 2.96
CA GLY A 207 15.92 13.24 1.93
C GLY A 207 16.99 12.17 2.21
N GLU A 208 16.82 11.37 3.25
CA GLU A 208 17.73 10.29 3.57
C GLU A 208 17.39 9.01 2.81
N ILE A 209 18.43 8.28 2.45
CA ILE A 209 18.32 6.87 2.10
C ILE A 209 18.69 6.01 3.32
N ILE A 210 17.90 4.98 3.58
CA ILE A 210 18.12 3.98 4.60
C ILE A 210 18.67 2.72 3.92
N ARG A 211 19.83 2.24 4.38
CA ARG A 211 20.42 0.96 3.95
C ARG A 211 21.08 0.28 5.14
N ARG A 212 20.71 -0.96 5.46
CA ARG A 212 21.25 -1.72 6.60
C ARG A 212 21.22 -0.93 7.92
N LYS A 213 20.15 -0.16 8.13
CA LYS A 213 19.95 0.80 9.26
C LYS A 213 20.88 2.01 9.29
N GLU A 214 21.67 2.23 8.25
CA GLU A 214 22.48 3.44 8.07
C GLU A 214 21.68 4.49 7.30
N TRP A 215 21.82 5.74 7.72
CA TRP A 215 21.12 6.89 7.14
C TRP A 215 22.11 7.68 6.27
N ILE A 216 21.83 7.72 4.97
CA ILE A 216 22.66 8.34 3.96
C ILE A 216 22.01 9.67 3.58
N GLN A 217 22.73 10.77 3.85
CA GLN A 217 22.20 12.13 3.77
C GLN A 217 22.42 12.80 2.41
N GLY A 218 21.53 13.73 2.07
CA GLY A 218 21.76 14.76 1.06
C GLY A 218 21.13 14.52 -0.30
N ASN A 219 20.07 13.70 -0.39
CA ASN A 219 19.07 13.86 -1.45
C ASN A 219 18.06 14.96 -1.04
N ASP A 220 17.22 15.34 -1.99
CA ASP A 220 16.15 16.31 -1.78
C ASP A 220 15.03 15.75 -0.90
N GLN A 221 14.39 16.64 -0.16
CA GLN A 221 13.20 16.33 0.64
C GLN A 221 11.96 16.28 -0.23
N PHE A 222 10.96 15.52 0.22
CA PHE A 222 9.64 15.45 -0.43
C PHE A 222 8.53 15.43 0.62
N GLY A 223 7.33 15.83 0.20
CA GLY A 223 6.17 16.00 1.07
C GLY A 223 4.97 15.14 0.69
N GLU A 224 3.82 15.58 1.20
CA GLU A 224 2.50 15.13 0.74
C GLU A 224 2.27 15.59 -0.69
N ASP A 225 1.60 14.74 -1.48
CA ASP A 225 1.27 14.96 -2.90
C ASP A 225 2.44 15.11 -3.88
N ASP A 226 3.67 15.22 -3.40
CA ASP A 226 4.87 15.16 -4.22
C ASP A 226 5.00 13.78 -4.90
N ILE A 227 5.41 13.80 -6.17
CA ILE A 227 5.74 12.58 -6.91
C ILE A 227 7.19 12.18 -6.61
N VAL A 228 7.35 10.96 -6.11
CA VAL A 228 8.64 10.30 -5.94
C VAL A 228 8.77 9.16 -6.94
N GLY A 229 9.99 8.88 -7.38
CA GLY A 229 10.25 7.91 -8.42
C GLY A 229 11.41 6.97 -8.11
N LEU A 230 11.33 5.78 -8.69
CA LEU A 230 12.37 4.78 -8.72
C LEU A 230 12.60 4.36 -10.18
N GLU A 231 13.85 4.24 -10.60
CA GLU A 231 14.20 3.57 -11.84
C GLU A 231 15.19 2.45 -11.53
N VAL A 232 14.80 1.22 -11.86
CA VAL A 232 15.71 0.09 -11.83
C VAL A 232 16.17 -0.23 -13.24
N ASN A 233 17.48 -0.31 -13.45
CA ASN A 233 18.06 -0.79 -14.69
C ASN A 233 18.56 -2.22 -14.48
N MET A 234 17.79 -3.18 -14.99
CA MET A 234 18.13 -4.60 -14.91
C MET A 234 19.02 -5.09 -16.07
N THR A 235 19.30 -4.25 -17.07
CA THR A 235 20.06 -4.64 -18.28
C THR A 235 21.57 -4.53 -18.10
N VAL A 236 22.02 -3.70 -17.16
CA VAL A 236 23.44 -3.48 -16.88
C VAL A 236 23.95 -4.40 -15.77
N ASN A 237 25.26 -4.67 -15.77
CA ASN A 237 25.92 -5.44 -14.70
C ASN A 237 27.13 -4.64 -14.19
N PRO A 238 27.12 -4.15 -12.93
CA PRO A 238 26.08 -4.37 -11.92
C PRO A 238 24.77 -3.62 -12.20
N ARG A 239 23.62 -4.25 -11.93
CA ARG A 239 22.28 -3.65 -12.03
C ARG A 239 22.14 -2.45 -11.10
N THR A 240 21.38 -1.43 -11.51
CA THR A 240 21.29 -0.18 -10.74
C THR A 240 19.86 0.18 -10.32
N LEU A 241 19.74 0.93 -9.22
CA LEU A 241 18.49 1.53 -8.74
C LEU A 241 18.72 3.00 -8.41
N HIS A 242 17.99 3.88 -9.09
CA HIS A 242 18.04 5.34 -8.94
C HIS A 242 16.75 5.87 -8.32
N PHE A 243 16.87 6.96 -7.57
CA PHE A 243 15.74 7.65 -6.94
C PHE A 243 15.48 8.98 -7.62
N PHE A 244 14.22 9.39 -7.63
CA PHE A 244 13.77 10.66 -8.19
C PHE A 244 12.83 11.34 -7.19
N VAL A 245 12.94 12.66 -7.08
CA VAL A 245 12.02 13.51 -6.33
C VAL A 245 11.56 14.61 -7.28
N LYS A 246 10.25 14.77 -7.47
CA LYS A 246 9.67 15.77 -8.40
C LYS A 246 10.26 15.67 -9.82
N GLY A 247 10.56 14.45 -10.26
CA GLY A 247 11.17 14.17 -11.56
C GLY A 247 12.67 14.49 -11.67
N VAL A 248 13.32 14.94 -10.59
CA VAL A 248 14.76 15.20 -10.52
C VAL A 248 15.48 13.98 -9.97
N GLN A 249 16.48 13.47 -10.69
CA GLN A 249 17.30 12.35 -10.25
C GLN A 249 18.15 12.74 -9.03
N GLN A 250 18.10 11.90 -8.01
CA GLN A 250 18.82 12.06 -6.75
C GLN A 250 20.24 11.50 -6.86
N LYS A 251 21.18 12.08 -6.09
CA LYS A 251 22.62 11.79 -6.23
C LYS A 251 23.01 10.39 -5.74
N HIS A 252 22.33 9.89 -4.71
CA HIS A 252 22.60 8.57 -4.16
C HIS A 252 21.80 7.51 -4.91
N PHE A 253 22.50 6.48 -5.39
CA PHE A 253 21.90 5.35 -6.10
C PHE A 253 22.57 4.04 -5.70
N PHE A 254 21.95 2.91 -6.05
CA PHE A 254 22.48 1.58 -5.72
C PHE A 254 22.96 0.83 -6.94
N THR A 255 23.99 0.02 -6.73
CA THR A 255 24.55 -0.93 -7.68
C THR A 255 24.50 -2.34 -7.09
N GLY A 256 24.47 -3.34 -7.96
CA GLY A 256 24.41 -4.75 -7.54
C GLY A 256 23.01 -5.17 -7.10
N VAL A 257 21.98 -4.51 -7.62
CA VAL A 257 20.57 -4.85 -7.35
C VAL A 257 20.34 -6.34 -7.66
N PRO A 258 19.58 -7.08 -6.82
CA PRO A 258 19.26 -8.48 -7.06
C PRO A 258 18.53 -8.71 -8.40
N GLU A 259 18.48 -9.96 -8.86
CA GLU A 259 17.81 -10.34 -10.11
C GLU A 259 16.30 -10.11 -10.10
N LYS A 260 15.74 -9.94 -8.90
CA LYS A 260 14.33 -9.73 -8.63
C LYS A 260 14.15 -8.73 -7.49
N ILE A 261 13.25 -7.77 -7.66
CA ILE A 261 12.82 -6.86 -6.60
C ILE A 261 11.31 -6.61 -6.67
N ASN A 262 10.73 -6.13 -5.57
CA ASN A 262 9.45 -5.43 -5.56
C ASN A 262 9.70 -3.99 -5.16
N PHE A 263 9.04 -3.07 -5.86
CA PHE A 263 8.88 -1.73 -5.32
C PHE A 263 7.92 -1.75 -4.12
N CYS A 264 8.09 -0.79 -3.21
CA CYS A 264 7.30 -0.71 -1.99
C CYS A 264 7.08 0.73 -1.54
N GLY A 265 5.93 0.95 -0.91
CA GLY A 265 5.63 2.14 -0.11
C GLY A 265 5.63 1.79 1.38
N TYR A 266 5.71 2.81 2.24
CA TYR A 266 5.55 2.69 3.68
C TYR A 266 4.49 3.66 4.17
N LEU A 267 3.58 3.16 5.01
CA LEU A 267 2.53 3.94 5.66
C LEU A 267 2.65 3.78 7.17
N ASN A 268 2.44 4.84 7.94
CA ASN A 268 2.51 4.77 9.40
C ASN A 268 1.42 5.51 10.15
N SER A 269 0.54 6.21 9.43
CA SER A 269 -0.53 7.03 9.99
C SER A 269 -1.87 6.46 9.58
N ASP A 270 -2.87 6.57 10.44
CA ASP A 270 -4.23 6.22 10.07
C ASP A 270 -4.67 7.05 8.85
N LYS A 271 -5.40 6.42 7.93
CA LYS A 271 -5.94 7.03 6.70
C LYS A 271 -4.92 7.52 5.69
N SER A 272 -3.63 7.31 5.91
CA SER A 272 -2.63 7.63 4.90
C SER A 272 -2.65 6.62 3.76
N GLU A 273 -2.29 7.08 2.57
CA GLU A 273 -2.35 6.27 1.35
C GLU A 273 -1.09 6.50 0.52
N PHE A 274 -0.82 5.56 -0.36
CA PHE A 274 0.01 5.82 -1.52
C PHE A 274 -0.67 5.27 -2.77
N TYR A 275 -0.36 5.90 -3.89
CA TYR A 275 -0.77 5.50 -5.22
C TYR A 275 0.45 5.39 -6.11
N VAL A 276 0.57 4.28 -6.84
CA VAL A 276 1.45 4.19 -7.99
C VAL A 276 0.79 4.96 -9.12
N THR A 277 1.47 6.00 -9.61
CA THR A 277 0.99 6.87 -10.70
C THR A 277 1.56 6.46 -12.05
N LEU A 278 2.72 5.80 -12.04
CA LEU A 278 3.38 5.27 -13.22
C LEU A 278 4.08 3.96 -12.87
N LEU A 279 3.91 2.95 -13.72
CA LEU A 279 4.73 1.74 -13.71
C LEU A 279 4.86 1.26 -15.15
N GLU A 280 6.05 1.39 -15.71
CA GLU A 280 6.29 1.09 -17.13
C GLU A 280 7.70 0.56 -17.38
N LYS A 281 7.83 -0.20 -18.46
CA LYS A 281 9.11 -0.58 -19.02
C LYS A 281 9.62 0.56 -19.91
N SER A 282 10.94 0.69 -20.00
CA SER A 282 11.59 1.64 -20.89
C SER A 282 12.77 1.00 -21.59
N GLU A 283 13.06 1.45 -22.81
CA GLU A 283 14.25 1.03 -23.57
C GLU A 283 15.49 1.86 -23.20
N ILE A 284 15.28 3.09 -22.71
CA ILE A 284 16.34 4.06 -22.45
C ILE A 284 16.23 4.50 -20.99
N PRO A 285 17.31 4.45 -20.19
CA PRO A 285 17.27 4.93 -18.81
C PRO A 285 17.04 6.44 -18.78
N ARG A 286 16.20 6.90 -17.85
CA ARG A 286 16.12 8.33 -17.51
C ARG A 286 17.23 8.69 -16.55
N ALA A 287 17.71 7.73 -15.77
CA ALA A 287 18.85 7.91 -14.92
C ALA A 287 20.11 8.12 -15.76
N GLU A 288 20.76 9.26 -15.55
CA GLU A 288 22.10 9.53 -16.03
C GLU A 288 23.09 8.93 -15.02
N THR A 289 24.10 8.21 -15.52
CA THR A 289 25.18 7.69 -14.67
C THR A 289 26.44 8.53 -14.87
N GLY A 290 27.19 8.75 -13.77
CA GLY A 290 28.47 9.45 -13.82
C GLY A 290 28.35 10.98 -13.73
N ARG A 291 27.25 11.49 -13.13
CA ARG A 291 27.17 12.91 -12.78
C ARG A 291 28.21 13.24 -11.72
N MET A 292 28.67 14.49 -11.68
CA MET A 292 29.78 14.92 -10.82
C MET A 292 29.53 14.65 -9.33
N ASP A 293 28.26 14.67 -8.91
CA ASP A 293 27.81 14.50 -7.54
C ASP A 293 27.22 13.11 -7.25
N ASP A 294 27.19 12.20 -8.24
CA ASP A 294 26.66 10.85 -8.06
C ASP A 294 27.48 10.06 -7.03
N VAL A 295 26.77 9.36 -6.14
CA VAL A 295 27.37 8.48 -5.14
C VAL A 295 26.71 7.11 -5.22
N ALA A 296 27.50 6.13 -5.67
CA ALA A 296 27.07 4.74 -5.79
C ALA A 296 27.21 4.01 -4.45
N HIS A 297 26.17 3.28 -4.07
CA HIS A 297 26.18 2.37 -2.92
C HIS A 297 26.01 0.92 -3.38
N PRO A 298 26.67 -0.06 -2.74
CA PRO A 298 26.28 -1.44 -2.92
C PRO A 298 24.93 -1.68 -2.25
N TRP A 299 24.11 -2.55 -2.85
CA TRP A 299 22.90 -3.11 -2.24
C TRP A 299 23.18 -3.73 -0.85
#